data_AF-A0A1S4FUM4-F1
#
_entry.id   AF-A0A1S4FUM4-F1
#
_cell.length_a   1.000
_cell.length_b   1.000
_cell.length_c   1.000
_cell.angle_alpha   90.00
_cell.angle_beta   90.00
_cell.angle_gamma   90.00
#
_symmetry.space_group_name_H-M   'P 1'
#
loop_
_entity.id
_entity.type
_entity.pdbx_description
1 polymer ?
#
loop_
_entity_poly.entity_id
_entity_poly.type
_entity_poly.pdbx_seq_one_letter_code
_entity_poly.pdbx_strand_id
1 'polypeptide(L)'
;MKLTAVLLVVAVSVATNAAPSPAAVKKNTVGDLIAVVNEYAPLFEALSEEKDQLLQFARTGLFATYRHMNEDLLKNLGEARNAIEYGFDEIRTKIAAKMLDGGDEECLLNLVRQIVDEQRALAAAMSLCSSFTTDAKDDLSYSFYEMLELLQRLSTALSEYVLWSFATHNSVNDPEDHAEYLRRTYQESVDLWEQQVAPLVQFQLDAMEYNKPLIVAENQGCLDKLVEQVDIFNEYIYGQFEYCAAPWKAAKP
;
A
#
# COMPACT_ATOMS: atom_id res chain seq x y z
N MET A 1 -20.74 -3.14 11.25
CA MET A 1 -22.21 -3.16 11.07
C MET A 1 -22.60 -1.85 10.37
N LYS A 2 -22.96 -1.95 9.08
CA LYS A 2 -23.74 -1.04 8.22
C LYS A 2 -23.56 0.49 8.37
N LEU A 3 -22.96 1.07 7.34
CA LEU A 3 -23.28 2.40 6.81
C LEU A 3 -24.78 2.51 6.48
N THR A 4 -25.41 3.61 6.86
CA THR A 4 -26.61 4.15 6.19
C THR A 4 -26.61 5.67 6.31
N ALA A 5 -26.78 6.30 5.14
CA ALA A 5 -26.96 7.72 4.87
C ALA A 5 -28.10 8.37 5.68
N VAL A 6 -28.08 9.70 5.82
CA VAL A 6 -29.18 10.61 5.41
C VAL A 6 -28.61 12.03 5.21
N LEU A 7 -28.57 12.44 3.94
CA LEU A 7 -28.58 13.82 3.43
C LEU A 7 -29.89 14.52 3.83
N LEU A 8 -29.85 15.86 3.99
CA LEU A 8 -30.95 16.86 3.95
C LEU A 8 -31.09 17.69 5.23
N VAL A 9 -30.57 18.91 5.25
CA VAL A 9 -31.27 20.10 5.75
C VAL A 9 -30.70 21.36 5.07
N VAL A 10 -31.40 21.92 4.08
CA VAL A 10 -31.54 23.38 3.98
C VAL A 10 -33.00 23.64 3.66
N ALA A 11 -33.66 24.27 4.63
CA ALA A 11 -35.09 24.53 4.64
C ALA A 11 -35.49 25.51 3.53
N VAL A 12 -36.51 25.11 2.79
CA VAL A 12 -37.30 25.96 1.90
C VAL A 12 -38.20 26.85 2.78
N SER A 13 -38.05 28.17 2.70
CA SER A 13 -39.06 29.14 3.13
C SER A 13 -39.66 29.82 1.91
N VAL A 14 -40.93 29.49 1.66
CA VAL A 14 -41.76 29.98 0.56
C VAL A 14 -42.33 31.36 0.90
N ALA A 15 -42.06 32.32 0.01
CA ALA A 15 -42.85 33.46 -0.46
C ALA A 15 -43.77 34.26 0.48
N THR A 16 -43.65 35.58 0.40
CA THR A 16 -44.81 36.49 0.33
C THR A 16 -44.67 37.49 -0.82
N ASN A 17 -45.56 37.32 -1.80
CA ASN A 17 -46.18 38.29 -2.71
C ASN A 17 -45.50 39.65 -2.94
N ALA A 18 -44.82 39.77 -4.07
CA ALA A 18 -44.86 40.97 -4.90
C ALA A 18 -45.09 40.53 -6.35
N ALA A 19 -46.10 41.09 -7.02
CA ALA A 19 -46.41 40.78 -8.40
C ALA A 19 -45.18 41.01 -9.30
N PRO A 20 -44.80 40.07 -10.19
CA PRO A 20 -43.73 40.32 -11.12
C PRO A 20 -44.25 41.31 -12.17
N SER A 21 -43.70 42.53 -12.15
CA SER A 21 -43.60 43.35 -13.36
C SER A 21 -43.04 42.46 -14.48
N PRO A 22 -43.52 42.54 -15.73
CA PRO A 22 -42.89 41.84 -16.82
C PRO A 22 -41.53 42.51 -17.08
N ALA A 23 -40.52 42.11 -16.32
CA ALA A 23 -39.14 42.30 -16.73
C ALA A 23 -39.04 41.65 -18.11
N ALA A 24 -38.66 42.46 -19.10
CA ALA A 24 -38.47 42.01 -20.46
C ALA A 24 -37.58 40.76 -20.43
N VAL A 25 -38.18 39.61 -20.77
CA VAL A 25 -37.45 38.37 -20.99
C VAL A 25 -36.53 38.64 -22.18
N LYS A 26 -35.25 38.97 -21.90
CA LYS A 26 -34.20 38.89 -22.91
C LYS A 26 -34.33 37.47 -23.48
N LYS A 27 -34.67 37.36 -24.76
CA LYS A 27 -34.56 36.08 -25.46
C LYS A 27 -33.08 35.79 -25.59
N ASN A 28 -32.51 35.20 -24.54
CA ASN A 28 -31.15 34.70 -24.54
C ASN A 28 -31.03 33.72 -25.71
N THR A 29 -30.01 33.93 -26.52
CA THR A 29 -29.88 33.23 -27.78
C THR A 29 -29.09 31.94 -27.55
N VAL A 30 -29.32 30.93 -28.39
CA VAL A 30 -28.47 29.73 -28.45
C VAL A 30 -26.98 30.09 -28.58
N GLY A 31 -26.66 31.27 -29.14
CA GLY A 31 -25.29 31.80 -29.21
C GLY A 31 -24.66 32.09 -27.86
N ASP A 32 -25.41 32.57 -26.87
CA ASP A 32 -24.89 32.90 -25.53
C ASP A 32 -24.52 31.60 -24.77
N LEU A 33 -25.34 30.56 -24.89
CA LEU A 33 -25.04 29.22 -24.37
C LEU A 33 -23.79 28.61 -25.02
N ILE A 34 -23.65 28.75 -26.34
CA ILE A 34 -22.47 28.27 -27.07
C ILE A 34 -21.20 29.00 -26.60
N ALA A 35 -21.29 30.30 -26.31
CA ALA A 35 -20.17 31.06 -25.77
C ALA A 35 -19.73 30.52 -24.40
N VAL A 36 -20.68 30.26 -23.50
CA VAL A 36 -20.40 29.67 -22.17
C VAL A 36 -19.73 28.29 -22.30
N VAL A 37 -20.24 27.42 -23.18
CA VAL A 37 -19.61 26.11 -23.42
C VAL A 37 -18.19 26.26 -23.95
N ASN A 38 -17.99 27.11 -24.96
CA ASN A 38 -16.68 27.31 -25.58
C ASN A 38 -15.65 27.95 -24.63
N GLU A 39 -16.11 28.68 -23.62
CA GLU A 39 -15.25 29.27 -22.59
C GLU A 39 -14.87 28.22 -21.53
N TYR A 40 -15.85 27.51 -20.95
CA TYR A 40 -15.62 26.69 -19.76
C TYR A 40 -15.29 25.22 -20.05
N ALA A 41 -15.83 24.62 -21.11
CA ALA A 41 -15.51 23.22 -21.45
C ALA A 41 -13.99 22.96 -21.57
N PRO A 42 -13.20 23.76 -22.32
CA PRO A 42 -11.77 23.52 -22.43
C PRO A 42 -11.02 23.76 -21.11
N LEU A 43 -11.52 24.64 -20.23
CA LEU A 43 -10.91 24.87 -18.92
C LEU A 43 -11.06 23.65 -18.01
N PHE A 44 -12.28 23.10 -17.92
CA PHE A 44 -12.54 21.91 -17.13
C PHE A 44 -11.86 20.66 -17.72
N GLU A 45 -11.78 20.54 -19.04
CA GLU A 45 -11.04 19.47 -19.72
C GLU A 45 -9.54 19.56 -19.43
N ALA A 46 -8.93 20.74 -19.59
CA ALA A 46 -7.51 20.95 -19.27
C ALA A 46 -7.22 20.67 -17.79
N LEU A 47 -8.12 21.07 -16.88
CA LEU A 47 -8.00 20.76 -15.47
C LEU A 47 -8.04 19.25 -15.23
N SER A 48 -9.00 18.53 -15.84
CA SER A 48 -9.09 17.07 -15.76
C SER A 48 -7.80 16.40 -16.23
N GLU A 49 -7.26 16.81 -17.38
CA GLU A 49 -6.02 16.24 -17.94
C GLU A 49 -4.82 16.48 -17.00
N GLU A 50 -4.69 17.69 -16.46
CA GLU A 50 -3.64 18.01 -15.51
C GLU A 50 -3.72 17.15 -14.24
N LYS A 51 -4.94 16.96 -13.70
CA LYS A 51 -5.12 16.15 -12.48
C LYS A 51 -4.95 14.67 -12.74
N ASP A 52 -5.30 14.17 -13.93
CA ASP A 52 -4.98 12.80 -14.35
C ASP A 52 -3.47 12.55 -14.38
N GLN A 53 -2.66 13.51 -14.86
CA GLN A 53 -1.20 13.41 -14.84
C GLN A 53 -0.65 13.35 -13.41
N LEU A 54 -1.16 14.18 -12.50
CA LEU A 54 -0.80 14.14 -11.08
C LEU A 54 -1.09 12.75 -10.47
N LEU A 55 -2.28 12.20 -10.74
CA LEU A 55 -2.68 10.89 -10.22
C LEU A 55 -1.84 9.76 -10.84
N GLN A 56 -1.49 9.86 -12.12
CA GLN A 56 -0.60 8.92 -12.77
C GLN A 56 0.81 8.94 -12.17
N PHE A 57 1.33 10.13 -11.85
CA PHE A 57 2.59 10.27 -11.13
C PHE A 57 2.52 9.60 -9.76
N ALA A 58 1.47 9.86 -8.98
CA ALA A 58 1.27 9.26 -7.66
C ALA A 58 1.19 7.72 -7.71
N ARG A 59 0.47 7.15 -8.68
CA ARG A 59 0.43 5.69 -8.91
C ARG A 59 1.82 5.13 -9.23
N THR A 60 2.58 5.82 -10.07
CA THR A 60 3.93 5.38 -10.45
C THR A 60 4.85 5.39 -9.22
N GLY A 61 4.76 6.43 -8.38
CA GLY A 61 5.47 6.49 -7.10
C GLY A 61 5.11 5.34 -6.17
N LEU A 62 3.81 5.06 -5.97
CA LEU A 62 3.31 3.92 -5.19
C LEU A 62 3.90 2.60 -5.66
N PHE A 63 3.84 2.30 -6.96
CA PHE A 63 4.40 1.06 -7.50
C PHE A 63 5.93 0.98 -7.33
N ALA A 64 6.65 2.08 -7.52
CA ALA A 64 8.10 2.12 -7.36
C ALA A 64 8.51 1.84 -5.91
N THR A 65 7.89 2.51 -4.93
CA THR A 65 8.19 2.31 -3.51
C THR A 65 7.86 0.88 -3.07
N TYR A 66 6.69 0.36 -3.46
CA TYR A 66 6.29 -1.02 -3.13
C TYR A 66 7.24 -2.06 -3.74
N ARG A 67 7.69 -1.84 -4.98
CA ARG A 67 8.66 -2.73 -5.63
C ARG A 67 9.99 -2.75 -4.87
N HIS A 68 10.56 -1.59 -4.57
CA HIS A 68 11.83 -1.52 -3.86
C HIS A 68 11.75 -2.14 -2.46
N MET A 69 10.63 -1.93 -1.75
CA MET A 69 10.38 -2.63 -0.49
C MET A 69 10.42 -4.15 -0.66
N ASN A 70 9.74 -4.70 -1.68
CA ASN A 70 9.76 -6.14 -1.91
C ASN A 70 11.17 -6.66 -2.25
N GLU A 71 11.94 -5.92 -3.04
CA GLU A 71 13.33 -6.28 -3.38
C GLU A 71 14.21 -6.36 -2.12
N ASP A 72 14.12 -5.35 -1.23
CA ASP A 72 14.87 -5.32 0.04
C ASP A 72 14.44 -6.47 0.97
N LEU A 73 13.12 -6.72 1.10
CA LEU A 73 12.60 -7.80 1.93
C LEU A 73 13.00 -9.20 1.41
N LEU A 74 12.96 -9.40 0.10
CA LEU A 74 13.38 -10.67 -0.52
C LEU A 74 14.88 -10.92 -0.31
N LYS A 75 15.69 -9.86 -0.33
CA LYS A 75 17.12 -9.98 -0.02
C LYS A 75 17.32 -10.45 1.42
N ASN A 76 16.67 -9.81 2.40
CA ASN A 76 16.76 -10.18 3.82
C ASN A 76 16.32 -11.64 4.04
N LEU A 77 15.20 -12.05 3.44
CA LEU A 77 14.71 -13.43 3.51
C LEU A 77 15.70 -14.43 2.88
N GLY A 78 16.32 -14.07 1.76
CA GLY A 78 17.33 -14.90 1.10
C GLY A 78 18.59 -15.08 1.95
N GLU A 79 19.06 -14.02 2.59
CA GLU A 79 20.21 -14.05 3.50
C GLU A 79 19.93 -14.91 4.74
N ALA A 80 18.79 -14.71 5.39
CA ALA A 80 18.37 -15.50 6.55
C ALA A 80 18.15 -16.98 6.19
N ARG A 81 17.55 -17.27 5.02
CA ARG A 81 17.41 -18.65 4.54
C ARG A 81 18.77 -19.33 4.42
N ASN A 82 19.74 -18.67 3.79
CA ASN A 82 21.07 -19.24 3.61
C ASN A 82 21.74 -19.52 4.96
N ALA A 83 21.60 -18.63 5.93
CA ALA A 83 22.12 -18.84 7.28
C ALA A 83 21.49 -20.08 7.94
N ILE A 84 20.17 -20.26 7.85
CA ILE A 84 19.47 -21.43 8.42
C ILE A 84 19.79 -22.73 7.68
N GLU A 85 19.86 -22.68 6.34
CA GLU A 85 20.09 -23.85 5.50
C GLU A 85 21.50 -24.41 5.69
N TYR A 86 22.51 -23.53 5.67
CA TYR A 86 23.92 -23.90 5.69
C TYR A 86 24.57 -23.82 7.08
N GLY A 87 23.92 -23.21 8.08
CA GLY A 87 24.47 -23.04 9.43
C GLY A 87 24.84 -24.34 10.14
N PHE A 88 24.22 -25.46 9.74
CA PHE A 88 24.46 -26.79 10.33
C PHE A 88 25.31 -27.72 9.45
N ASP A 89 25.82 -27.27 8.31
CA ASP A 89 26.53 -28.17 7.36
C ASP A 89 27.83 -28.74 7.94
N GLU A 90 28.57 -27.92 8.69
CA GLU A 90 29.82 -28.37 9.32
C GLU A 90 29.54 -29.48 10.33
N ILE A 91 28.57 -29.29 11.22
CA ILE A 91 28.24 -30.27 12.25
C ILE A 91 27.61 -31.54 11.66
N ARG A 92 26.79 -31.41 10.62
CA ARG A 92 26.27 -32.56 9.84
C ARG A 92 27.40 -33.39 9.23
N THR A 93 28.40 -32.71 8.67
CA THR A 93 29.58 -33.36 8.08
C THR A 93 30.39 -34.10 9.17
N LYS A 94 30.59 -33.46 10.33
CA LYS A 94 31.27 -34.08 11.49
C LYS A 94 30.51 -35.30 12.03
N ILE A 95 29.18 -35.21 12.15
CA ILE A 95 28.33 -36.33 12.56
C ILE A 95 28.48 -37.49 11.58
N ALA A 96 28.35 -37.24 10.27
CA ALA A 96 28.47 -38.27 9.24
C ALA A 96 29.84 -38.97 9.28
N ALA A 97 30.93 -38.21 9.45
CA ALA A 97 32.27 -38.78 9.62
C ALA A 97 32.36 -39.68 10.86
N LYS A 98 31.80 -39.25 12.00
CA LYS A 98 31.85 -40.03 13.25
C LYS A 98 30.99 -41.29 13.23
N MET A 99 29.90 -41.31 12.48
CA MET A 99 29.14 -42.54 12.25
C MET A 99 30.00 -43.61 11.56
N LEU A 100 30.86 -43.20 10.62
CA LEU A 100 31.78 -44.12 9.93
C LEU A 100 32.95 -44.58 10.80
N ASP A 101 33.38 -43.74 11.75
CA ASP A 101 34.52 -43.99 12.66
C ASP A 101 34.13 -44.75 13.94
N GLY A 102 32.93 -45.33 14.02
CA GLY A 102 32.50 -46.15 15.17
C GLY A 102 32.04 -45.36 16.41
N GLY A 103 31.53 -44.14 16.21
CA GLY A 103 30.76 -43.43 17.23
C GLY A 103 29.42 -44.10 17.54
N ASP A 104 28.71 -43.61 18.56
CA ASP A 104 27.38 -44.10 18.91
C ASP A 104 26.36 -43.71 17.83
N GLU A 105 26.00 -44.66 16.97
CA GLU A 105 25.13 -44.43 15.81
C GLU A 105 23.74 -43.90 16.20
N GLU A 106 23.15 -44.43 17.28
CA GLU A 106 21.82 -44.00 17.72
C GLU A 106 21.86 -42.56 18.26
N CYS A 107 22.88 -42.25 19.05
CA CYS A 107 23.11 -40.90 19.57
C CYS A 107 23.31 -39.89 18.42
N LEU A 108 24.18 -40.22 17.47
CA LEU A 108 24.50 -39.38 16.31
C LEU A 108 23.31 -39.16 15.37
N LEU A 109 22.54 -40.22 15.07
CA LEU A 109 21.30 -40.11 14.29
C LEU A 109 20.26 -39.22 14.99
N ASN A 110 20.20 -39.27 16.33
CA ASN A 110 19.31 -38.41 17.09
C ASN A 110 19.72 -36.93 16.98
N LEU A 111 21.01 -36.61 16.92
CA LEU A 111 21.47 -35.23 16.67
C LEU A 111 21.04 -34.74 15.28
N VAL A 112 21.16 -35.58 14.24
CA VAL A 112 20.70 -35.22 12.89
C VAL A 112 19.20 -34.91 12.88
N ARG A 113 18.39 -35.72 13.58
CA ARG A 113 16.95 -35.48 13.71
C ARG A 113 16.66 -34.14 14.38
N GLN A 114 17.35 -33.84 15.49
CA GLN A 114 17.22 -32.56 16.18
C GLN A 114 17.57 -31.38 15.27
N ILE A 115 18.66 -31.45 14.49
CA ILE A 115 19.03 -30.41 13.52
C ILE A 115 17.92 -30.24 12.47
N VAL A 116 17.37 -31.33 11.93
CA VAL A 116 16.31 -31.26 10.91
C VAL A 116 15.03 -30.64 11.48
N ASP A 117 14.66 -31.00 12.71
CA ASP A 117 13.49 -30.45 13.37
C ASP A 117 13.66 -28.95 13.69
N GLU A 118 14.84 -28.54 14.14
CA GLU A 118 15.15 -27.11 14.36
C GLU A 118 15.12 -26.33 13.04
N GLN A 119 15.73 -26.84 11.97
CA GLN A 119 15.67 -26.20 10.65
C GLN A 119 14.22 -26.00 10.17
N ARG A 120 13.34 -26.98 10.40
CA ARG A 120 11.92 -26.87 10.05
C ARG A 120 11.22 -25.81 10.91
N ALA A 121 11.51 -25.76 12.20
CA ALA A 121 10.96 -24.76 13.11
C ALA A 121 11.39 -23.34 12.71
N LEU A 122 12.68 -23.15 12.39
CA LEU A 122 13.23 -21.88 11.91
C LEU A 122 12.63 -21.45 10.58
N ALA A 123 12.48 -22.36 9.62
CA ALA A 123 11.82 -22.06 8.34
C ALA A 123 10.34 -21.65 8.51
N ALA A 124 9.63 -22.28 9.44
CA ALA A 124 8.26 -21.87 9.80
C ALA A 124 8.25 -20.47 10.45
N ALA A 125 9.20 -20.19 11.34
CA ALA A 125 9.34 -18.88 11.97
C ALA A 125 9.69 -17.76 10.99
N MET A 126 10.53 -18.04 9.98
CA MET A 126 10.80 -17.09 8.88
C MET A 126 9.53 -16.69 8.14
N SER A 127 8.62 -17.64 7.91
CA SER A 127 7.34 -17.36 7.25
C SER A 127 6.46 -16.43 8.10
N LEU A 128 6.53 -16.53 9.43
CA LEU A 128 5.85 -15.61 10.34
C LEU A 128 6.44 -14.20 10.26
N CYS A 129 7.76 -14.05 10.24
CA CYS A 129 8.41 -12.75 10.02
C CYS A 129 7.95 -12.10 8.71
N SER A 130 7.82 -12.88 7.64
CA SER A 130 7.31 -12.38 6.35
C SER A 130 5.84 -11.97 6.38
N SER A 131 4.99 -12.68 7.14
CA SER A 131 3.56 -12.40 7.23
C SER A 131 3.29 -11.02 7.85
N PHE A 132 3.89 -10.73 9.00
CA PHE A 132 3.69 -9.44 9.68
C PHE A 132 4.15 -8.26 8.82
N THR A 133 5.28 -8.42 8.13
CA THR A 133 5.80 -7.40 7.20
C THR A 133 4.86 -7.21 6.01
N THR A 134 4.20 -8.28 5.54
CA THR A 134 3.23 -8.20 4.43
C THR A 134 2.01 -7.40 4.85
N ASP A 135 1.46 -7.67 6.03
CA ASP A 135 0.29 -6.93 6.56
C ASP A 135 0.58 -5.43 6.66
N ALA A 136 1.70 -5.04 7.29
CA ALA A 136 2.08 -3.63 7.44
C ALA A 136 2.30 -2.92 6.10
N LYS A 137 2.89 -3.61 5.12
CA LYS A 137 3.11 -3.10 3.77
C LYS A 137 1.78 -2.93 3.02
N ASP A 138 0.90 -3.92 3.10
CA ASP A 138 -0.33 -3.93 2.34
C ASP A 138 -1.32 -2.88 2.88
N ASP A 139 -1.44 -2.71 4.20
CA ASP A 139 -2.27 -1.68 4.83
C ASP A 139 -1.87 -0.26 4.37
N LEU A 140 -0.57 0.02 4.34
CA LEU A 140 -0.04 1.31 3.91
C LEU A 140 -0.39 1.59 2.44
N SER A 141 -0.20 0.60 1.57
CA SER A 141 -0.46 0.74 0.13
C SER A 141 -1.94 0.80 -0.21
N TYR A 142 -2.78 0.04 0.50
CA TYR A 142 -4.21 -0.08 0.24
C TYR A 142 -4.94 1.24 0.46
N SER A 143 -4.65 1.92 1.57
CA SER A 143 -5.25 3.22 1.88
C SER A 143 -4.93 4.29 0.83
N PHE A 144 -3.71 4.29 0.29
CA PHE A 144 -3.32 5.20 -0.78
C PHE A 144 -4.02 4.84 -2.10
N TYR A 145 -4.12 3.55 -2.42
CA TYR A 145 -4.82 3.09 -3.62
C TYR A 145 -6.29 3.51 -3.64
N GLU A 146 -7.03 3.30 -2.54
CA GLU A 146 -8.43 3.72 -2.41
C GLU A 146 -8.59 5.23 -2.63
N MET A 147 -7.71 6.04 -2.03
CA MET A 147 -7.72 7.48 -2.23
C MET A 147 -7.49 7.85 -3.70
N LEU A 148 -6.51 7.23 -4.37
CA LEU A 148 -6.24 7.49 -5.79
C LEU A 148 -7.41 7.11 -6.71
N GLU A 149 -8.17 6.06 -6.38
CA GLU A 149 -9.39 5.72 -7.11
C GLU A 149 -10.49 6.77 -6.96
N LEU A 150 -10.70 7.29 -5.74
CA LEU A 150 -11.68 8.34 -5.50
C LEU A 150 -11.30 9.62 -6.23
N LEU A 151 -10.03 10.01 -6.18
CA LEU A 151 -9.52 11.18 -6.88
C LEU A 151 -9.61 11.03 -8.40
N GLN A 152 -9.40 9.83 -8.94
CA GLN A 152 -9.59 9.56 -10.36
C GLN A 152 -11.01 9.83 -10.83
N ARG A 153 -12.00 9.41 -10.03
CA ARG A 153 -13.42 9.65 -10.35
C ARG A 153 -13.73 11.15 -10.34
N LEU A 154 -13.16 11.89 -9.38
CA LEU A 154 -13.30 13.35 -9.33
C LEU A 154 -12.63 14.02 -10.53
N SER A 155 -11.42 13.60 -10.91
CA SER A 155 -10.72 14.09 -12.09
C SER A 155 -11.56 13.88 -13.36
N THR A 156 -12.00 12.65 -13.63
CA THR A 156 -12.85 12.34 -14.79
C THR A 156 -14.16 13.13 -14.77
N ALA A 157 -14.79 13.31 -13.60
CA ALA A 157 -16.02 14.09 -13.49
C ALA A 157 -15.85 15.57 -13.87
N LEU A 158 -14.64 16.15 -13.75
CA LEU A 158 -14.39 17.53 -14.19
C LEU A 158 -14.60 17.68 -15.70
N SER A 159 -14.12 16.72 -16.50
CA SER A 159 -14.26 16.78 -17.97
C SER A 159 -15.72 16.78 -18.45
N GLU A 160 -16.62 16.15 -17.70
CA GLU A 160 -18.04 16.06 -18.02
C GLU A 160 -18.88 17.16 -17.34
N TYR A 161 -18.28 17.91 -16.42
CA TYR A 161 -18.99 18.78 -15.49
C TYR A 161 -19.79 19.87 -16.20
N VAL A 162 -19.18 20.49 -17.21
CA VAL A 162 -19.80 21.58 -17.97
C VAL A 162 -21.08 21.09 -18.64
N LEU A 163 -21.03 19.96 -19.35
CA LEU A 163 -22.20 19.37 -20.00
C LEU A 163 -23.28 18.93 -18.99
N TRP A 164 -22.87 18.29 -17.90
CA TRP A 164 -23.77 17.89 -16.83
C TRP A 164 -24.52 19.08 -16.22
N SER A 165 -23.84 20.20 -16.03
CA SER A 165 -24.42 21.39 -15.41
C SER A 165 -25.58 21.99 -16.23
N PHE A 166 -25.58 21.85 -17.56
CA PHE A 166 -26.70 22.30 -18.42
C PHE A 166 -27.99 21.50 -18.20
N ALA A 167 -27.89 20.26 -17.73
CA ALA A 167 -29.06 19.46 -17.40
C ALA A 167 -29.65 19.79 -16.03
N THR A 168 -28.88 20.47 -15.15
CA THR A 168 -29.23 20.70 -13.75
C THR A 168 -29.42 22.17 -13.39
N HIS A 169 -28.90 23.10 -14.21
CA HIS A 169 -29.13 24.55 -14.07
C HIS A 169 -30.14 25.08 -15.09
N ASN A 170 -30.72 26.24 -14.78
CA ASN A 170 -31.67 26.93 -15.66
C ASN A 170 -30.97 27.67 -16.83
N SER A 171 -29.97 27.03 -17.42
CA SER A 171 -28.98 27.61 -18.33
C SER A 171 -29.57 28.30 -19.56
N VAL A 172 -30.71 27.81 -20.04
CA VAL A 172 -31.40 28.36 -21.23
C VAL A 172 -32.09 29.69 -20.92
N ASN A 173 -32.64 29.82 -19.71
CA ASN A 173 -33.36 31.02 -19.31
C ASN A 173 -32.43 32.07 -18.70
N ASP A 174 -31.32 31.64 -18.09
CA ASP A 174 -30.31 32.53 -17.49
C ASP A 174 -28.86 32.03 -17.74
N PRO A 175 -28.28 32.28 -18.92
CA PRO A 175 -26.92 31.88 -19.24
C PRO A 175 -25.86 32.69 -18.48
N GLU A 176 -26.15 33.94 -18.10
CA GLU A 176 -25.21 34.78 -17.35
C GLU A 176 -25.00 34.23 -15.93
N ASP A 177 -26.09 33.85 -15.25
CA ASP A 177 -26.02 33.16 -13.94
C ASP A 177 -25.31 31.80 -14.05
N HIS A 178 -25.58 31.04 -15.12
CA HIS A 178 -24.91 29.75 -15.33
C HIS A 178 -23.40 29.90 -15.60
N ALA A 179 -23.00 30.93 -16.34
CA ALA A 179 -21.58 31.24 -16.56
C ALA A 179 -20.87 31.59 -15.24
N GLU A 180 -21.50 32.43 -14.41
CA GLU A 180 -20.96 32.79 -13.09
C GLU A 180 -20.87 31.58 -12.15
N TYR A 181 -21.85 30.67 -12.21
CA TYR A 181 -21.80 29.38 -11.52
C TYR A 181 -20.60 28.55 -11.96
N LEU A 182 -20.42 28.37 -13.28
CA LEU A 182 -19.29 27.59 -13.82
C LEU A 182 -17.95 28.21 -13.46
N ARG A 183 -17.83 29.55 -13.50
CA ARG A 183 -16.64 30.28 -13.08
C ARG A 183 -16.29 30.02 -11.62
N ARG A 184 -17.28 30.13 -10.73
CA ARG A 184 -17.09 29.87 -9.30
C ARG A 184 -16.69 28.42 -9.08
N THR A 185 -17.40 27.48 -9.67
CA THR A 185 -17.12 26.05 -9.48
C THR A 185 -15.77 25.63 -10.06
N TYR A 186 -15.35 26.22 -11.18
CA TYR A 186 -14.00 26.02 -11.72
C TYR A 186 -12.94 26.45 -10.69
N GLN A 187 -13.07 27.67 -10.13
CA GLN A 187 -12.13 28.15 -9.13
C GLN A 187 -12.14 27.30 -7.85
N GLU A 188 -13.32 26.92 -7.37
CA GLU A 188 -13.45 26.02 -6.21
C GLU A 188 -12.78 24.66 -6.46
N SER A 189 -12.86 24.15 -7.70
CA SER A 189 -12.21 22.90 -8.10
C SER A 189 -10.69 23.06 -8.12
N VAL A 190 -10.18 24.15 -8.72
CA VAL A 190 -8.75 24.48 -8.70
C VAL A 190 -8.24 24.57 -7.26
N ASP A 191 -8.92 25.32 -6.40
CA ASP A 191 -8.56 25.51 -5.00
C ASP A 191 -8.57 24.19 -4.22
N LEU A 192 -9.57 23.34 -4.43
CA LEU A 192 -9.62 21.99 -3.83
C LEU A 192 -8.37 21.17 -4.21
N TRP A 193 -8.03 21.14 -5.50
CA TRP A 193 -6.92 20.34 -5.98
C TRP A 193 -5.57 20.87 -5.49
N GLU A 194 -5.37 22.19 -5.49
CA GLU A 194 -4.11 22.81 -5.09
C GLU A 194 -3.91 22.84 -3.58
N GLN A 195 -4.97 23.14 -2.81
CA GLN A 195 -4.84 23.39 -1.37
C GLN A 195 -5.07 22.15 -0.52
N GLN A 196 -5.75 21.12 -1.06
CA GLN A 196 -6.11 19.92 -0.30
C GLN A 196 -5.57 18.66 -0.95
N VAL A 197 -5.90 18.41 -2.22
CA VAL A 197 -5.59 17.12 -2.86
C VAL A 197 -4.09 16.95 -3.10
N ALA A 198 -3.43 17.91 -3.74
CA ALA A 198 -2.00 17.80 -4.03
C ALA A 198 -1.15 17.65 -2.75
N PRO A 199 -1.37 18.44 -1.67
CA PRO A 199 -0.70 18.23 -0.39
C PRO A 199 -0.97 16.84 0.22
N LEU A 200 -2.20 16.35 0.12
CA LEU A 200 -2.56 15.03 0.65
C LEU A 200 -1.87 13.89 -0.13
N VAL A 201 -1.83 13.97 -1.47
CA VAL A 201 -1.12 13.01 -2.32
C VAL A 201 0.38 13.02 -2.00
N GLN A 202 0.98 14.20 -1.85
CA GLN A 202 2.39 14.33 -1.46
C GLN A 202 2.65 13.74 -0.08
N PHE A 203 1.79 14.02 0.90
CA PHE A 203 1.90 13.45 2.24
C PHE A 203 1.90 11.92 2.22
N GLN A 204 1.05 11.31 1.39
CA GLN A 204 0.99 9.84 1.27
C GLN A 204 2.26 9.27 0.63
N LEU A 205 2.78 9.92 -0.43
CA LEU A 205 4.08 9.54 -1.01
C LEU A 205 5.22 9.63 0.01
N ASP A 206 5.27 10.73 0.77
CA ASP A 206 6.29 10.96 1.80
C ASP A 206 6.16 9.94 2.94
N ALA A 207 4.93 9.64 3.37
CA ALA A 207 4.66 8.63 4.39
C ALA A 207 5.14 7.25 3.94
N MET A 208 4.95 6.87 2.68
CA MET A 208 5.49 5.60 2.18
C MET A 208 7.01 5.58 2.18
N GLU A 209 7.65 6.64 1.70
CA GLU A 209 9.10 6.72 1.64
C GLU A 209 9.72 6.71 3.04
N TYR A 210 9.06 7.36 4.01
CA TYR A 210 9.45 7.33 5.41
C TYR A 210 9.27 5.96 6.08
N ASN A 211 8.15 5.28 5.82
CA ASN A 211 7.85 3.99 6.46
C ASN A 211 8.59 2.81 5.82
N LYS A 212 8.97 2.90 4.55
CA LYS A 212 9.76 1.87 3.84
C LYS A 212 10.94 1.35 4.66
N PRO A 213 11.91 2.18 5.11
CA PRO A 213 13.07 1.69 5.85
C PRO A 213 12.69 1.08 7.21
N LEU A 214 11.61 1.54 7.84
CA LEU A 214 11.13 1.01 9.12
C LEU A 214 10.59 -0.41 8.96
N ILE A 215 9.76 -0.64 7.94
CA ILE A 215 9.20 -1.95 7.62
C ILE A 215 10.31 -2.95 7.27
N VAL A 216 11.29 -2.51 6.47
CA VAL A 216 12.45 -3.34 6.12
C VAL A 216 13.31 -3.67 7.35
N ALA A 217 13.55 -2.68 8.23
CA ALA A 217 14.32 -2.88 9.46
C ALA A 217 13.62 -3.80 10.46
N GLU A 218 12.28 -3.70 10.59
CA GLU A 218 11.50 -4.59 11.45
C GLU A 218 11.55 -6.04 10.96
N ASN A 219 11.44 -6.25 9.64
CA ASN A 219 11.63 -7.57 9.04
C ASN A 219 13.04 -8.11 9.33
N GLN A 220 14.07 -7.30 9.11
CA GLN A 220 15.45 -7.69 9.38
C GLN A 220 15.64 -8.07 10.86
N GLY A 221 15.15 -7.26 11.80
CA GLY A 221 15.27 -7.53 13.23
C GLY A 221 14.52 -8.79 13.68
N CYS A 222 13.45 -9.19 12.97
CA CYS A 222 12.80 -10.48 13.18
C CYS A 222 13.70 -11.63 12.70
N LEU A 223 14.28 -11.50 11.51
CA LEU A 223 15.16 -12.51 10.91
C LEU A 223 16.48 -12.67 11.65
N ASP A 224 17.09 -11.59 12.14
CA ASP A 224 18.32 -11.61 12.92
C ASP A 224 18.20 -12.51 14.16
N LYS A 225 17.06 -12.49 14.84
CA LYS A 225 16.78 -13.38 15.98
C LYS A 225 16.72 -14.85 15.59
N LEU A 226 16.25 -15.15 14.37
CA LEU A 226 16.24 -16.52 13.87
C LEU A 226 17.66 -16.98 13.51
N VAL A 227 18.48 -16.10 12.96
CA VAL A 227 19.90 -16.38 12.69
C VAL A 227 20.67 -16.58 13.99
N GLU A 228 20.44 -15.76 15.02
CA GLU A 228 21.04 -15.96 16.35
C GLU A 228 20.66 -17.31 16.95
N GLN A 229 19.41 -17.75 16.77
CA GLN A 229 18.96 -19.07 17.21
C GLN A 229 19.70 -20.22 16.51
N VAL A 230 20.10 -20.05 15.23
CA VAL A 230 20.95 -21.03 14.53
C VAL A 230 22.26 -21.22 15.28
N ASP A 231 22.94 -20.13 15.64
CA ASP A 231 24.23 -20.17 16.32
C ASP A 231 24.12 -20.83 17.71
N ILE A 232 23.13 -20.41 18.50
CA ILE A 232 22.84 -20.98 19.83
C ILE A 232 22.58 -22.50 19.73
N PHE A 233 21.73 -22.91 18.78
CA PHE A 233 21.42 -24.32 18.60
C PHE A 233 22.63 -25.12 18.10
N ASN A 234 23.45 -24.53 17.23
CA ASN A 234 24.67 -25.16 16.73
C ASN A 234 25.64 -25.45 17.87
N GLU A 235 25.89 -24.47 18.76
CA GLU A 235 26.71 -24.65 19.96
C GLU A 235 26.17 -25.77 20.87
N TYR A 236 24.85 -25.84 21.06
CA TYR A 236 24.21 -26.91 21.81
C TYR A 236 24.49 -28.28 21.17
N ILE A 237 24.30 -28.44 19.86
CA ILE A 237 24.57 -29.70 19.16
C ILE A 237 26.05 -30.06 19.21
N TYR A 238 26.96 -29.09 19.11
CA TYR A 238 28.38 -29.33 19.25
C TYR A 238 28.73 -29.94 20.61
N GLY A 239 28.15 -29.44 21.69
CA GLY A 239 28.33 -30.02 23.03
C GLY A 239 27.81 -31.46 23.13
N GLN A 240 26.66 -31.76 22.50
CA GLN A 240 26.13 -33.13 22.49
C GLN A 240 26.95 -34.07 21.59
N PHE A 241 27.46 -33.55 20.47
CA PHE A 241 28.30 -34.28 19.53
C PHE A 241 29.56 -34.82 20.20
N GLU A 242 30.23 -34.03 21.04
CA GLU A 242 31.43 -34.49 21.76
C GLU A 242 31.16 -35.73 22.62
N TYR A 243 29.96 -35.86 23.17
CA TYR A 243 29.53 -37.04 23.93
C TYR A 243 29.23 -38.23 23.01
N CYS A 244 28.42 -38.03 21.95
CA CYS A 244 28.05 -39.09 21.01
C CYS A 244 29.24 -39.61 20.19
N ALA A 245 30.25 -38.77 19.94
CA ALA A 245 31.43 -39.10 19.16
C ALA A 245 32.49 -39.89 19.95
N ALA A 246 32.31 -40.05 21.27
CA ALA A 246 33.20 -40.90 22.06
C ALA A 246 33.11 -42.35 21.59
N PRO A 247 34.23 -43.10 21.56
CA PRO A 247 34.21 -44.49 21.10
C PRO A 247 33.23 -45.30 21.94
N TRP A 248 32.24 -45.91 21.29
CA TRP A 248 31.22 -46.68 21.97
C TRP A 248 31.87 -47.88 22.69
N LYS A 249 31.96 -47.81 24.01
CA LYS A 249 32.35 -48.97 24.81
C LYS A 249 31.14 -49.88 24.88
N ALA A 250 31.06 -50.84 23.95
CA ALA A 250 30.10 -51.93 24.02
C ALA A 250 30.06 -52.45 25.46
N ALA A 251 28.88 -52.43 26.09
CA ALA A 251 28.68 -53.07 27.38
C ALA A 251 29.18 -54.51 27.24
N LYS A 252 30.26 -54.86 27.95
CA LYS A 252 30.76 -56.23 27.94
C LYS A 252 29.63 -57.14 28.42
N PRO A 253 29.30 -58.22 27.68
CA PRO A 253 28.38 -59.24 28.18
C PRO A 253 28.91 -59.90 29.46
#